data_AF-A0A2E3Z370-F1
#
_entry.id   AF-A0A2E3Z370-F1
#
_cell.length_a   1.000
_cell.length_b   1.000
_cell.length_c   1.000
_cell.angle_alpha   90.00
_cell.angle_beta   90.00
_cell.angle_gamma   90.00
#
_symmetry.space_group_name_H-M   'P 1'
#
loop_
_entity.id
_entity.type
_entity.pdbx_description
1 polymer ?
#
loop_
_entity_poly.entity_id
_entity_poly.type
_entity_poly.pdbx_seq_one_letter_code
_entity_poly.pdbx_strand_id
1 'polypeptide(L)'
;MLRQILCALLFVAPILFTLPVNGEQSGSIAFSTEGLAMTPSSPVEGGDVTFTLSLQNVDNIIAEDVVVEFHKNNYVSGDPSALYSIDIDANEFEDVDFVWTNLAWGDGEQTLVIRVNHNNNPVFISQDFSVQGLANLRFSHFELNPESGGYEGESIEVEIQVENAGHADTPGSHLELTIAGSQ
;
A
#
# COMPACT_ATOMS: atom_id res chain seq x y z
N MET A 1 47.88 -7.06 -30.77
CA MET A 1 47.27 -5.72 -30.74
C MET A 1 45.74 -5.71 -30.92
N LEU A 2 45.12 -6.61 -31.72
CA LEU A 2 43.65 -6.65 -31.89
C LEU A 2 42.86 -6.97 -30.60
N ARG A 3 43.41 -7.82 -29.72
CA ARG A 3 42.79 -8.17 -28.42
C ARG A 3 42.77 -7.05 -27.39
N GLN A 4 43.72 -6.11 -27.45
CA GLN A 4 43.80 -4.99 -26.50
C GLN A 4 42.81 -3.86 -26.86
N ILE A 5 42.47 -3.74 -28.15
CA ILE A 5 41.46 -2.79 -28.64
C ILE A 5 40.05 -3.27 -28.28
N LEU A 6 39.80 -4.59 -28.32
CA LEU A 6 38.50 -5.16 -27.98
C LEU A 6 38.16 -5.02 -26.49
N CYS A 7 39.15 -5.20 -25.60
CA CYS A 7 38.96 -4.98 -24.16
C CYS A 7 38.81 -3.49 -23.80
N ALA A 8 39.51 -2.59 -24.51
CA ALA A 8 39.31 -1.16 -24.33
C ALA A 8 37.92 -0.69 -24.78
N LEU A 9 37.35 -1.29 -25.84
CA LEU A 9 35.99 -0.98 -26.29
C LEU A 9 34.91 -1.49 -25.33
N LEU A 10 35.14 -2.64 -24.66
CA LEU A 10 34.19 -3.23 -23.71
C LEU A 10 34.14 -2.49 -22.36
N PHE A 11 35.23 -1.79 -21.98
CA PHE A 11 35.32 -1.05 -20.72
C PHE A 11 34.85 0.42 -20.82
N VAL A 12 34.55 0.93 -22.01
CA VAL A 12 34.03 2.30 -22.23
C VAL A 12 32.49 2.30 -22.38
N ALA A 13 31.85 1.13 -22.40
CA ALA A 13 30.42 0.97 -22.67
C ALA A 13 29.54 0.66 -21.45
N PRO A 14 29.70 1.40 -20.33
CA PRO A 14 28.52 1.83 -19.61
C PRO A 14 28.57 3.34 -19.40
N ILE A 15 28.74 4.10 -20.49
CA ILE A 15 28.17 5.45 -20.52
C ILE A 15 26.66 5.26 -20.53
N LEU A 16 26.10 5.15 -19.32
CA LEU A 16 24.85 5.78 -18.91
C LEU A 16 23.87 5.96 -20.07
N PHE A 17 23.22 4.88 -20.48
CA PHE A 17 21.84 5.00 -20.94
C PHE A 17 20.98 5.32 -19.72
N THR A 18 21.05 6.56 -19.25
CA THR A 18 19.93 7.13 -18.49
C THR A 18 18.81 7.24 -19.52
N LEU A 19 17.93 6.26 -19.54
CA LEU A 19 16.64 6.45 -20.20
C LEU A 19 16.05 7.74 -19.61
N PRO A 20 15.49 8.65 -20.43
CA PRO A 20 14.78 9.78 -19.88
C PRO A 20 13.64 9.21 -19.02
N VAL A 21 13.75 9.37 -17.70
CA VAL A 21 12.57 9.29 -16.83
C VAL A 21 11.70 10.46 -17.26
N ASN A 22 10.56 10.16 -17.88
CA ASN A 22 9.56 11.17 -18.17
C ASN A 22 8.86 11.47 -16.85
N GLY A 23 9.44 12.39 -16.07
CA GLY A 23 8.77 12.98 -14.94
C GLY A 23 7.65 13.92 -15.41
N GLU A 24 6.61 14.02 -14.61
CA GLU A 24 5.60 15.06 -14.69
C GLU A 24 6.17 16.38 -14.15
N GLN A 25 5.64 17.50 -14.62
CA GLN A 25 6.10 18.83 -14.17
C GLN A 25 4.93 19.80 -13.96
N SER A 26 4.76 20.26 -12.73
CA SER A 26 3.83 21.31 -12.32
C SER A 26 4.60 22.61 -12.07
N GLY A 27 4.51 23.56 -13.00
CA GLY A 27 5.31 24.80 -12.93
C GLY A 27 6.80 24.48 -12.96
N SER A 28 7.53 24.81 -11.90
CA SER A 28 8.95 24.45 -11.71
C SER A 28 9.17 23.12 -10.96
N ILE A 29 8.12 22.41 -10.58
CA ILE A 29 8.22 21.21 -9.74
C ILE A 29 8.14 19.96 -10.60
N ALA A 30 9.22 19.18 -10.65
CA ALA A 30 9.29 17.88 -11.30
C ALA A 30 9.06 16.75 -10.29
N PHE A 31 8.30 15.73 -10.70
CA PHE A 31 7.95 14.56 -9.88
C PHE A 31 7.47 13.41 -10.78
N SER A 32 7.32 12.19 -10.26
CA SER A 32 6.75 11.09 -11.05
C SER A 32 6.15 10.00 -10.17
N THR A 33 5.36 9.11 -10.78
CA THR A 33 4.84 7.92 -10.11
C THR A 33 5.98 6.96 -9.71
N GLU A 34 7.05 6.85 -10.51
CA GLU A 34 8.22 6.03 -10.16
C GLU A 34 9.01 6.57 -8.98
N GLY A 35 8.93 7.89 -8.73
CA GLY A 35 9.48 8.55 -7.54
C GLY A 35 8.62 8.43 -6.29
N LEU A 36 7.42 7.84 -6.38
CA LEU A 36 6.54 7.62 -5.25
C LEU A 36 6.93 6.33 -4.51
N ALA A 37 7.40 6.46 -3.27
CA ALA A 37 7.67 5.31 -2.42
C ALA A 37 6.42 4.89 -1.62
N MET A 38 6.27 3.60 -1.36
CA MET A 38 5.15 3.03 -0.59
C MET A 38 5.69 2.06 0.47
N THR A 39 5.32 2.27 1.75
CA THR A 39 5.75 1.45 2.88
C THR A 39 4.57 1.11 3.82
N PRO A 40 4.32 -0.17 4.13
CA PRO A 40 4.94 -1.37 3.54
C PRO A 40 4.52 -1.55 2.07
N SER A 41 5.32 -2.31 1.29
CA SER A 41 4.99 -2.63 -0.11
C SER A 41 3.81 -3.61 -0.26
N SER A 42 3.36 -4.19 0.85
CA SER A 42 2.24 -5.14 0.90
C SER A 42 1.43 -4.88 2.17
N PRO A 43 0.62 -3.80 2.18
CA PRO A 43 -0.19 -3.48 3.33
C PRO A 43 -1.32 -4.49 3.52
N VAL A 44 -1.80 -4.61 4.76
CA VAL A 44 -2.86 -5.56 5.16
C VAL A 44 -4.12 -4.80 5.57
N GLU A 45 -5.26 -5.47 5.46
CA GLU A 45 -6.57 -4.99 5.91
C GLU A 45 -6.52 -4.49 7.36
N GLY A 46 -7.14 -3.34 7.62
CA GLY A 46 -7.16 -2.67 8.91
C GLY A 46 -5.83 -2.00 9.30
N GLY A 47 -4.76 -2.25 8.56
CA GLY A 47 -3.47 -1.61 8.74
C GLY A 47 -3.35 -0.26 8.02
N ASP A 48 -2.11 0.23 7.96
CA ASP A 48 -1.77 1.52 7.40
C ASP A 48 -0.70 1.38 6.30
N VAL A 49 -0.69 2.34 5.37
CA VAL A 49 0.37 2.49 4.36
C VAL A 49 0.82 3.95 4.30
N THR A 50 2.13 4.16 4.20
CA THR A 50 2.75 5.47 4.01
C THR A 50 3.21 5.61 2.56
N PHE A 51 2.85 6.72 1.94
CA PHE A 51 3.33 7.13 0.64
C PHE A 51 4.24 8.34 0.79
N THR A 52 5.41 8.29 0.16
CA THR A 52 6.39 9.39 0.16
C THR A 52 6.57 9.88 -1.27
N LEU A 53 6.12 11.09 -1.55
CA LEU A 53 6.25 11.75 -2.84
C LEU A 53 7.49 12.64 -2.82
N SER A 54 8.46 12.37 -3.70
CA SER A 54 9.62 13.24 -3.88
C SER A 54 9.34 14.30 -4.94
N LEU A 55 9.57 15.56 -4.59
CA LEU A 55 9.39 16.72 -5.44
C LEU A 55 10.73 17.41 -5.66
N GLN A 56 11.05 17.75 -6.91
CA GLN A 56 12.25 18.50 -7.25
C GLN A 56 11.88 19.89 -7.78
N ASN A 57 12.44 20.94 -7.20
CA ASN A 57 12.40 22.25 -7.83
C ASN A 57 13.49 22.33 -8.91
N VAL A 58 13.13 22.42 -10.18
CA VAL A 58 14.08 22.46 -11.30
C VAL A 58 14.50 23.88 -11.70
N ASP A 59 13.98 24.90 -11.01
CA ASP A 59 14.37 26.29 -11.20
C ASP A 59 15.51 26.73 -10.27
N ASN A 60 16.12 27.86 -10.60
CA ASN A 60 17.22 28.47 -9.83
C ASN A 60 16.75 29.50 -8.79
N ILE A 61 15.45 29.51 -8.47
CA ILE A 61 14.81 30.32 -7.43
C ILE A 61 13.94 29.42 -6.56
N ILE A 62 13.60 29.88 -5.35
CA ILE A 62 12.66 29.18 -4.48
C ILE A 62 11.29 29.04 -5.17
N ALA A 63 10.70 27.84 -5.07
CA ALA A 63 9.33 27.58 -5.47
C ALA A 63 8.44 27.76 -4.26
N GLU A 64 7.72 28.87 -4.20
CA GLU A 64 6.81 29.20 -3.08
C GLU A 64 5.43 28.59 -3.32
N ASP A 65 4.74 28.26 -2.23
CA ASP A 65 3.33 27.83 -2.24
C ASP A 65 3.05 26.62 -3.15
N VAL A 66 3.95 25.62 -3.17
CA VAL A 66 3.70 24.36 -3.86
C VAL A 66 2.63 23.59 -3.11
N VAL A 67 1.47 23.40 -3.76
CA VAL A 67 0.34 22.69 -3.16
C VAL A 67 0.37 21.23 -3.58
N VAL A 68 0.30 20.34 -2.60
CA VAL A 68 0.19 18.88 -2.79
C VAL A 68 -1.09 18.38 -2.14
N GLU A 69 -1.92 17.69 -2.91
CA GLU A 69 -3.14 17.07 -2.40
C GLU A 69 -3.10 15.56 -2.64
N PHE A 70 -3.42 14.80 -1.60
CA PHE A 70 -3.60 13.36 -1.66
C PHE A 70 -5.08 13.02 -1.59
N HIS A 71 -5.53 12.14 -2.48
CA HIS A 71 -6.92 11.72 -2.63
C HIS A 71 -7.00 10.20 -2.64
N LYS A 72 -7.84 9.64 -1.77
CA LYS A 72 -8.10 8.20 -1.68
C LYS A 72 -9.08 7.77 -2.77
N ASN A 73 -8.70 6.78 -3.57
CA ASN A 73 -9.44 6.16 -4.68
C ASN A 73 -9.74 7.06 -5.88
N ASN A 74 -10.27 8.26 -5.68
CA ASN A 74 -10.61 9.18 -6.75
C ASN A 74 -10.32 10.62 -6.33
N TYR A 75 -9.97 11.47 -7.30
CA TYR A 75 -9.90 12.91 -7.06
C TYR A 75 -11.30 13.48 -6.77
N VAL A 76 -11.42 14.21 -5.66
CA VAL A 76 -12.62 14.95 -5.30
C VAL A 76 -12.25 16.42 -5.12
N SER A 77 -12.72 17.27 -6.03
CA SER A 77 -12.39 18.69 -6.01
C SER A 77 -12.78 19.35 -4.69
N GLY A 78 -11.81 19.94 -4.00
CA GLY A 78 -12.01 20.65 -2.74
C GLY A 78 -12.16 19.77 -1.50
N ASP A 79 -11.98 18.45 -1.63
CA ASP A 79 -12.06 17.50 -0.52
C ASP A 79 -10.88 16.51 -0.51
N PRO A 80 -9.64 17.01 -0.39
CA PRO A 80 -8.47 16.14 -0.31
C PRO A 80 -8.43 15.38 1.01
N SER A 81 -7.90 14.15 0.97
CA SER A 81 -7.63 13.37 2.19
C SER A 81 -6.47 13.95 2.99
N ALA A 82 -5.52 14.61 2.33
CA ALA A 82 -4.49 15.45 2.95
C ALA A 82 -4.08 16.56 1.98
N LEU A 83 -3.76 17.73 2.52
CA LEU A 83 -3.30 18.90 1.77
C LEU A 83 -2.06 19.49 2.44
N TYR A 84 -1.04 19.76 1.66
CA TYR A 84 0.20 20.41 2.08
C TYR A 84 0.46 21.64 1.21
N SER A 85 1.07 22.66 1.81
CA SER A 85 1.63 23.83 1.14
C SER A 85 3.06 23.97 1.62
N ILE A 86 4.02 23.87 0.71
CA ILE A 86 5.45 23.83 1.03
C ILE A 86 6.22 24.75 0.09
N ASP A 87 7.34 25.26 0.59
CA ASP A 87 8.31 25.99 -0.21
C ASP A 87 9.51 25.08 -0.45
N ILE A 88 10.00 25.04 -1.70
CA ILE A 88 11.13 24.18 -2.08
C ILE A 88 12.27 25.07 -2.60
N ASP A 89 13.41 25.02 -1.94
CA ASP A 89 14.60 25.79 -2.30
C ASP A 89 15.05 25.49 -3.75
N ALA A 90 15.81 26.42 -4.33
CA ALA A 90 16.28 26.32 -5.71
C ALA A 90 17.14 25.07 -5.94
N ASN A 91 16.80 24.25 -6.94
CA ASN A 91 17.49 22.99 -7.28
C ASN A 91 17.47 21.91 -6.18
N GLU A 92 16.65 22.09 -5.13
CA GLU A 92 16.54 21.13 -4.02
C GLU A 92 15.35 20.18 -4.20
N PHE A 93 15.34 19.14 -3.37
CA PHE A 93 14.26 18.16 -3.26
C PHE A 93 13.53 18.32 -1.94
N GLU A 94 12.23 18.03 -1.94
CA GLU A 94 11.42 17.90 -0.73
C GLU A 94 10.55 16.64 -0.83
N ASP A 95 10.48 15.88 0.27
CA ASP A 95 9.66 14.69 0.37
C ASP A 95 8.38 15.00 1.15
N VAL A 96 7.23 14.59 0.61
CA VAL A 96 5.93 14.78 1.24
C VAL A 96 5.30 13.43 1.55
N ASP A 97 5.06 13.20 2.85
CA ASP A 97 4.49 11.96 3.35
C ASP A 97 2.97 12.04 3.50
N PHE A 98 2.29 10.95 3.11
CA PHE A 98 0.88 10.73 3.36
C PHE A 98 0.64 9.34 3.93
N VAL A 99 -0.01 9.28 5.10
CA VAL A 99 -0.38 8.01 5.74
C VAL A 99 -1.87 7.73 5.49
N TRP A 100 -2.15 6.64 4.79
CA TRP A 100 -3.50 6.11 4.65
C TRP A 100 -3.73 5.02 5.69
N THR A 101 -4.50 5.35 6.73
CA THR A 101 -4.83 4.45 7.83
C THR A 101 -6.13 3.66 7.63
N ASN A 102 -6.28 2.57 8.38
CA ASN A 102 -7.48 1.73 8.40
C ASN A 102 -7.89 1.28 6.99
N LEU A 103 -6.95 0.64 6.30
CA LEU A 103 -7.13 0.19 4.93
C LEU A 103 -8.27 -0.83 4.86
N ALA A 104 -9.30 -0.50 4.09
CA ALA A 104 -10.33 -1.46 3.76
C ALA A 104 -9.75 -2.52 2.82
N TRP A 105 -10.08 -3.78 3.08
CA TRP A 105 -10.00 -4.76 2.01
C TRP A 105 -11.06 -4.40 0.95
N GLY A 106 -10.66 -4.46 -0.31
CA GLY A 106 -11.57 -4.30 -1.44
C GLY A 106 -11.39 -5.47 -2.38
N ASP A 107 -12.47 -5.85 -3.08
CA ASP A 107 -12.45 -6.84 -4.15
C ASP A 107 -11.57 -6.42 -5.37
N GLY A 108 -10.75 -5.37 -5.25
CA GLY A 108 -9.93 -4.79 -6.32
C GLY A 108 -8.79 -3.90 -5.80
N GLU A 109 -8.03 -3.32 -6.74
CA GLU A 109 -6.93 -2.39 -6.45
C GLU A 109 -7.47 -1.07 -5.88
N GLN A 110 -6.80 -0.55 -4.85
CA GLN A 110 -7.02 0.80 -4.32
C GLN A 110 -6.12 1.76 -5.09
N THR A 111 -6.61 2.97 -5.37
CA THR A 111 -5.83 3.98 -6.11
C THR A 111 -5.51 5.15 -5.21
N LEU A 112 -4.24 5.54 -5.11
CA LEU A 112 -3.88 6.86 -4.59
C LEU A 112 -3.83 7.84 -5.76
N VAL A 113 -4.55 8.95 -5.66
CA VAL A 113 -4.47 10.06 -6.63
C VAL A 113 -3.79 11.24 -5.96
N ILE A 114 -2.79 11.81 -6.63
CA ILE A 114 -2.01 12.93 -6.12
C ILE A 114 -2.14 14.09 -7.12
N ARG A 115 -2.43 15.28 -6.61
CA ARG A 115 -2.41 16.52 -7.38
C ARG A 115 -1.29 17.41 -6.86
N VAL A 116 -0.38 17.80 -7.73
CA VAL A 116 0.64 18.80 -7.45
C VAL A 116 0.30 20.06 -8.23
N ASN A 117 0.37 21.22 -7.59
CA ASN A 117 0.07 22.51 -8.20
C ASN A 117 1.04 23.58 -7.73
N HIS A 118 1.88 24.02 -8.64
CA HIS A 118 2.71 25.21 -8.50
C HIS A 118 2.42 26.16 -9.68
N ASN A 119 2.32 27.47 -9.41
CA ASN A 119 2.04 28.51 -10.41
C ASN A 119 0.78 28.27 -11.27
N ASN A 120 -0.32 27.86 -10.62
CA ASN A 120 -1.61 27.57 -11.27
C ASN A 120 -1.57 26.50 -12.37
N ASN A 121 -0.57 25.61 -12.35
CA ASN A 121 -0.44 24.51 -13.30
C ASN A 121 -0.64 23.15 -12.61
N PRO A 122 -1.89 22.71 -12.33
CA PRO A 122 -2.13 21.46 -11.66
C PRO A 122 -1.82 20.25 -12.54
N VAL A 123 -1.05 19.31 -12.01
CA VAL A 123 -0.72 18.04 -12.64
C VAL A 123 -1.06 16.88 -11.70
N PHE A 124 -1.51 15.77 -12.27
CA PHE A 124 -2.01 14.62 -11.55
C PHE A 124 -1.16 13.39 -11.84
N ILE A 125 -0.89 12.60 -10.81
CA ILE A 125 -0.40 11.23 -10.92
C ILE A 125 -1.29 10.30 -10.08
N SER A 126 -1.25 9.01 -10.41
CA SER A 126 -1.94 7.99 -9.64
C SER A 126 -1.10 6.73 -9.50
N GLN A 127 -1.28 6.03 -8.38
CA GLN A 127 -0.65 4.75 -8.10
C GLN A 127 -1.68 3.77 -7.56
N ASP A 128 -1.80 2.63 -8.24
CA ASP A 128 -2.64 1.52 -7.79
C ASP A 128 -1.85 0.62 -6.82
N PHE A 129 -2.51 0.11 -5.79
CA PHE A 129 -1.94 -0.84 -4.85
C PHE A 129 -3.00 -1.81 -4.33
N SER A 130 -2.58 -3.02 -3.96
CA SER A 130 -3.47 -4.03 -3.37
C SER A 130 -3.32 -4.06 -1.84
N VAL A 131 -4.43 -4.26 -1.15
CA VAL A 131 -4.47 -4.51 0.29
C VAL A 131 -4.68 -6.00 0.52
N GLN A 132 -3.78 -6.63 1.27
CA GLN A 132 -3.89 -8.04 1.59
C GLN A 132 -5.01 -8.25 2.61
N GLY A 133 -5.95 -9.15 2.29
CA GLY A 133 -7.00 -9.54 3.23
C GLY A 133 -6.44 -10.28 4.43
N LEU A 134 -7.21 -10.34 5.52
CA LEU A 134 -6.88 -11.17 6.68
C LEU A 134 -7.87 -12.31 6.84
N ALA A 135 -7.38 -13.48 7.25
CA ALA A 135 -8.25 -14.58 7.66
C ALA A 135 -8.93 -14.25 9.00
N ASN A 136 -10.18 -14.63 9.15
CA ASN A 136 -10.96 -14.43 10.38
C ASN A 136 -11.78 -15.69 10.67
N LEU A 137 -11.16 -16.65 11.36
CA LEU A 137 -11.81 -17.89 11.72
C LEU A 137 -12.64 -17.71 12.98
N ARG A 138 -13.90 -18.18 12.94
CA ARG A 138 -14.79 -18.18 14.09
C ARG A 138 -15.69 -19.40 14.12
N PHE A 139 -16.17 -19.75 15.31
CA PHE A 139 -17.27 -20.70 15.45
C PHE A 139 -18.56 -20.04 14.99
N SER A 140 -19.20 -20.63 14.00
CA SER A 140 -20.54 -20.23 13.56
C SER A 140 -21.62 -21.07 14.21
N HIS A 141 -21.31 -22.32 14.59
CA HIS A 141 -22.23 -23.23 15.26
C HIS A 141 -21.50 -24.18 16.20
N PHE A 142 -22.13 -24.49 17.33
CA PHE A 142 -21.70 -25.53 18.27
C PHE A 142 -22.93 -26.19 18.88
N GLU A 143 -23.02 -27.51 18.78
CA GLU A 143 -24.13 -28.29 19.30
C GLU A 143 -23.67 -29.64 19.86
N LEU A 144 -24.34 -30.09 20.91
CA LEU A 144 -24.16 -31.39 21.53
C LEU A 144 -25.49 -32.13 21.52
N ASN A 145 -25.47 -33.42 21.18
CA ASN A 145 -26.66 -34.26 21.26
C ASN A 145 -26.37 -35.55 22.03
N PRO A 146 -27.01 -35.78 23.20
CA PRO A 146 -27.96 -34.87 23.86
C PRO A 146 -27.29 -33.64 24.50
N GLU A 147 -27.95 -32.48 24.45
CA GLU A 147 -27.43 -31.22 25.04
C GLU A 147 -27.16 -31.32 26.54
N SER A 148 -27.84 -32.24 27.22
CA SER A 148 -27.64 -32.53 28.65
C SER A 148 -26.30 -33.19 28.97
N GLY A 149 -25.51 -33.56 27.95
CA GLY A 149 -24.40 -34.48 28.09
C GLY A 149 -24.87 -35.93 28.18
N GLY A 150 -23.91 -36.85 28.34
CA GLY A 150 -24.15 -38.29 28.44
C GLY A 150 -23.48 -38.89 29.67
N TYR A 151 -23.94 -40.07 30.06
CA TYR A 151 -23.30 -40.88 31.10
C TYR A 151 -22.14 -41.69 30.53
N GLU A 152 -21.34 -42.27 31.43
CA GLU A 152 -20.27 -43.18 31.03
C GLU A 152 -20.82 -44.32 30.16
N GLY A 153 -20.21 -44.50 28.99
CA GLY A 153 -20.61 -45.51 28.01
C GLY A 153 -21.71 -45.07 27.03
N GLU A 154 -22.26 -43.86 27.17
CA GLU A 154 -23.18 -43.29 26.18
C GLU A 154 -22.44 -42.52 25.08
N SER A 155 -23.02 -42.52 23.88
CA SER A 155 -22.53 -41.70 22.76
C SER A 155 -23.07 -40.29 22.88
N ILE A 156 -22.19 -39.31 22.71
CA ILE A 156 -22.55 -37.90 22.55
C ILE A 156 -22.11 -37.49 21.15
N GLU A 157 -23.04 -36.98 20.35
CA GLU A 157 -22.73 -36.37 19.07
C GLU A 157 -22.31 -34.91 19.28
N VAL A 158 -21.26 -34.49 18.59
CA VAL A 158 -20.71 -33.14 18.69
C VAL A 158 -20.64 -32.55 17.28
N GLU A 159 -21.34 -31.45 17.07
CA GLU A 159 -21.31 -30.69 15.83
C GLU A 159 -20.62 -29.34 16.06
N ILE A 160 -19.59 -29.06 15.26
CA ILE A 160 -18.84 -27.81 15.33
C ILE A 160 -18.70 -27.28 13.90
N GLN A 161 -19.22 -26.09 13.66
CA GLN A 161 -19.03 -25.39 12.39
C GLN A 161 -18.05 -24.24 12.60
N VAL A 162 -16.98 -24.26 11.80
CA VAL A 162 -15.99 -23.19 11.72
C VAL A 162 -16.13 -22.53 10.36
N GLU A 163 -16.17 -21.20 10.35
CA GLU A 163 -16.17 -20.42 9.13
C GLU A 163 -15.02 -19.42 9.11
N ASN A 164 -14.54 -19.10 7.90
CA ASN A 164 -13.65 -17.97 7.66
C ASN A 164 -14.50 -16.78 7.20
N ALA A 165 -14.73 -15.81 8.09
CA ALA A 165 -15.44 -14.58 7.80
C ALA A 165 -14.49 -13.45 7.32
N GLY A 166 -13.25 -13.78 7.03
CA GLY A 166 -12.23 -12.85 6.55
C GLY A 166 -12.07 -12.88 5.04
N HIS A 167 -11.05 -12.18 4.54
CA HIS A 167 -10.81 -11.97 3.13
C HIS A 167 -9.53 -12.62 2.60
N ALA A 168 -8.90 -13.48 3.41
CA ALA A 168 -7.77 -14.29 2.99
C ALA A 168 -7.91 -15.72 3.48
N ASP A 169 -7.29 -16.65 2.76
CA ASP A 169 -7.17 -18.04 3.17
C ASP A 169 -6.40 -18.15 4.48
N THR A 170 -6.85 -19.05 5.35
CA THR A 170 -6.08 -19.42 6.53
C THR A 170 -5.01 -20.46 6.14
N PRO A 171 -3.71 -20.23 6.41
CA PRO A 171 -2.66 -21.20 6.07
C PRO A 171 -2.76 -22.49 6.92
N GLY A 172 -3.54 -22.47 8.01
CA GLY A 172 -3.84 -23.62 8.84
C GLY A 172 -4.61 -23.21 10.10
N SER A 173 -5.43 -24.13 10.61
CA SER A 173 -6.15 -23.95 11.88
C SER A 173 -6.22 -25.26 12.65
N HIS A 174 -6.37 -25.16 13.97
CA HIS A 174 -6.54 -26.31 14.85
C HIS A 174 -7.75 -26.09 15.75
N LEU A 175 -8.58 -27.12 15.88
CA LEU A 175 -9.71 -27.15 16.78
C LEU A 175 -9.40 -28.11 17.92
N GLU A 176 -9.40 -27.58 19.15
CA GLU A 176 -9.31 -28.37 20.36
C GLU A 176 -10.69 -28.43 21.03
N LEU A 177 -11.16 -29.65 21.28
CA LEU A 177 -12.37 -29.91 22.04
C LEU A 177 -11.98 -30.57 23.36
N THR A 178 -12.33 -29.92 24.47
CA THR A 178 -12.19 -30.50 25.82
C THR A 178 -13.57 -30.81 26.37
N ILE A 179 -13.80 -32.07 26.74
CA ILE A 179 -15.02 -32.53 27.41
C ILE A 179 -14.66 -32.80 28.87
N ALA A 180 -15.26 -32.04 29.78
CA ALA A 180 -15.09 -32.25 31.22
C ALA A 180 -16.10 -33.30 31.72
N GLY A 181 -15.63 -34.22 32.56
CA GLY A 181 -16.48 -35.16 33.29
C GLY A 181 -16.46 -34.88 34.79
N SER A 182 -17.56 -35.22 35.47
CA SER A 182 -17.65 -35.24 36.94
C SER A 182 -18.11 -36.63 37.40
N GLN A 183 -17.54 -37.12 38.50
CA GLN A 183 -17.97 -38.35 39.16
C GLN A 183 -19.12 -38.11 40.14
#